data_AF-K3XCY2-F1
#
_entry.id   AF-K3XCY2-F1
#
_cell.length_a   1.000
_cell.length_b   1.000
_cell.length_c   1.000
_cell.angle_alpha   90.00
_cell.angle_beta   90.00
_cell.angle_gamma   90.00
#
_symmetry.space_group_name_H-M   'P 1'
#
loop_
_entity.id
_entity.type
_entity.pdbx_description
1 polymer ?
#
loop_
_entity_poly.entity_id
_entity_poly.type
_entity_poly.pdbx_seq_one_letter_code
_entity_poly.pdbx_strand_id
1 'polypeptide(L)'
;MEGIETPMGSMPGETVELTNEHFPHLSSHEWAALERMRAVIGEAAVISLLKSASPVEQRNAATSFMHHEIMNSHRQSATPVTTMRVAPLKLDVSPYRGGENEPLARWFVELDAAITARQLRDPIQQVLFAMSKLAGRAKSW
;
A
#
# COMPACT_ATOMS: atom_id res chain seq x y z
N MET A 1 34.58 28.24 55.55
CA MET A 1 33.12 28.01 55.56
C MET A 1 32.55 28.95 54.53
N GLU A 2 32.32 28.43 53.32
CA GLU A 2 30.95 28.19 52.80
C GLU A 2 30.26 29.55 52.52
N GLY A 3 29.90 29.94 51.29
CA GLY A 3 29.55 29.11 50.15
C GLY A 3 29.64 29.85 48.81
N ILE A 4 29.65 29.00 47.79
CA ILE A 4 29.68 29.25 46.36
C ILE A 4 28.24 29.46 45.91
N GLU A 5 27.91 30.56 45.22
CA GLU A 5 26.83 30.55 44.20
C GLU A 5 27.15 31.53 43.06
N THR A 6 27.64 30.95 41.97
CA THR A 6 27.84 31.50 40.63
C THR A 6 26.46 31.76 39.97
N PRO A 7 26.32 32.75 39.06
CA PRO A 7 25.02 33.15 38.55
C PRO A 7 24.48 32.10 37.58
N MET A 8 23.23 31.67 37.79
CA MET A 8 22.47 30.93 36.79
C MET A 8 22.19 31.86 35.60
N GLY A 9 23.08 31.79 34.61
CA GLY A 9 22.85 32.35 33.30
C GLY A 9 21.54 31.81 32.73
N SER A 10 20.66 32.72 32.35
CA SER A 10 19.61 32.44 31.38
C SER A 10 20.28 31.92 30.11
N MET A 11 20.31 30.61 29.94
CA MET A 11 20.53 29.99 28.63
C MET A 11 19.32 30.35 27.78
N PRO A 12 19.46 31.09 26.68
CA PRO A 12 18.39 31.14 25.70
C PRO A 12 18.19 29.69 25.24
N GLY A 13 16.95 29.22 25.36
CA GLY A 13 16.52 28.01 24.68
C GLY A 13 16.73 28.26 23.19
N GLU A 14 17.90 27.85 22.70
CA GLU A 14 18.25 27.85 21.30
C GLU A 14 17.36 26.77 20.68
N THR A 15 16.13 27.14 20.34
CA THR A 15 15.37 26.46 19.31
C THR A 15 16.19 26.60 18.06
N VAL A 16 17.15 25.68 17.87
CA VAL A 16 17.93 25.56 16.64
C VAL A 16 16.95 25.13 15.57
N GLU A 17 16.30 26.12 14.96
CA GLU A 17 15.50 25.88 13.78
C GLU A 17 16.46 25.41 12.69
N LEU A 18 16.21 24.19 12.18
CA LEU A 18 16.91 23.69 11.00
C LEU A 18 16.44 24.50 9.80
N THR A 19 17.04 25.66 9.56
CA THR A 19 16.82 26.44 8.33
C THR A 19 17.89 26.09 7.29
N ASN A 20 17.49 26.07 6.02
CA ASN A 20 18.36 25.71 4.89
C ASN A 20 19.66 26.57 4.85
N GLU A 21 19.59 27.78 5.40
CA GLU A 21 20.69 28.75 5.51
C GLU A 21 21.87 28.25 6.35
N HIS A 22 21.65 27.34 7.31
CA HIS A 22 22.70 26.79 8.16
C HIS A 22 23.53 25.69 7.48
N PHE A 23 23.08 25.17 6.33
CA PHE A 23 23.72 24.06 5.64
C PHE A 23 23.84 24.32 4.13
N PRO A 24 24.60 25.35 3.71
CA PRO A 24 24.70 25.76 2.31
C PRO A 24 25.38 24.72 1.40
N HIS A 25 26.04 23.72 1.98
CA HIS A 25 26.60 22.59 1.24
C HIS A 25 25.55 21.55 0.83
N LEU A 26 24.33 21.59 1.37
CA LEU A 26 23.27 20.66 1.01
C LEU A 26 22.51 21.18 -0.21
N SER A 27 22.36 20.29 -1.19
CA SER A 27 21.49 20.53 -2.34
C SER A 27 20.00 20.48 -1.94
N SER A 28 19.12 21.01 -2.79
CA SER A 28 17.67 21.03 -2.53
C SER A 28 17.06 19.63 -2.29
N HIS A 29 17.60 18.60 -2.95
CA HIS A 29 17.10 17.23 -2.78
C HIS A 29 17.58 16.58 -1.47
N GLU A 30 18.83 16.85 -1.07
CA GLU A 30 19.37 16.43 0.23
C GLU A 30 18.64 17.14 1.37
N TRP A 31 18.32 18.43 1.23
CA TRP A 31 17.54 19.19 2.20
C TRP A 31 16.12 18.62 2.35
N ALA A 32 15.43 18.38 1.23
CA ALA A 32 14.10 17.77 1.26
C ALA A 32 14.11 16.37 1.91
N ALA A 33 15.20 15.61 1.75
CA ALA A 33 15.37 14.32 2.41
C ALA A 33 15.54 14.46 3.94
N LEU A 34 16.27 15.49 4.40
CA LEU A 34 16.38 15.79 5.83
C LEU A 34 15.06 16.26 6.43
N GLU A 35 14.26 17.06 5.71
CA GLU A 35 12.92 17.44 6.15
C GLU A 35 11.99 16.22 6.31
N ARG A 36 12.05 15.26 5.37
CA ARG A 36 11.32 14.00 5.50
C ARG A 36 11.87 13.13 6.63
N MET A 37 13.19 13.07 6.81
CA MET A 37 13.81 12.38 7.94
C MET A 37 13.34 12.99 9.28
N ARG A 38 13.30 14.32 9.39
CA ARG A 38 12.74 15.05 10.53
C ARG A 38 11.28 14.65 10.80
N ALA A 39 10.47 14.48 9.77
CA ALA A 39 9.09 14.03 9.93
C ALA A 39 8.98 12.57 10.46
N VAL A 40 9.98 11.72 10.19
CA VAL A 40 9.98 10.31 10.60
C VAL A 40 10.56 10.10 12.00
N ILE A 41 11.74 10.66 12.30
CA ILE A 41 12.45 10.41 13.57
C ILE A 41 12.44 11.61 14.53
N GLY A 42 11.83 12.72 14.12
CA GLY A 42 11.74 13.95 14.91
C GLY A 42 12.91 14.90 14.71
N GLU A 43 12.64 16.18 14.93
CA GLU A 43 13.60 17.28 14.73
C GLU A 43 14.80 17.21 15.66
N ALA A 44 14.58 16.93 16.95
CA ALA A 44 15.67 16.86 17.93
C ALA A 44 16.71 15.78 17.58
N ALA A 45 16.27 14.65 17.04
CA ALA A 45 17.16 13.57 16.60
C ALA A 45 17.98 13.99 15.38
N VAL A 46 17.36 14.65 14.39
CA VAL A 46 18.05 15.17 13.20
C VAL A 46 19.03 16.28 13.58
N ILE A 47 18.66 17.21 14.46
CA ILE A 47 19.57 18.26 14.96
C ILE A 47 20.77 17.63 15.66
N SER A 48 20.54 16.66 16.56
CA SER A 48 21.63 15.97 17.25
C SER A 48 22.57 15.27 16.28
N LEU A 49 22.02 14.60 15.26
CA LEU A 49 22.80 13.95 14.21
C LEU A 49 23.65 14.96 13.44
N LEU A 50 23.05 16.05 12.97
CA LEU A 50 23.74 17.09 12.20
C LEU A 50 24.79 17.82 13.03
N LYS A 51 24.54 18.08 14.32
CA LYS A 51 25.51 18.72 15.24
C LYS A 51 26.74 17.85 15.49
N SER A 52 26.60 16.53 15.47
CA SER A 52 27.73 15.60 15.65
C SER A 52 28.43 15.20 14.34
N ALA A 53 27.82 15.46 13.19
CA ALA A 53 28.26 14.97 11.89
C ALA A 53 29.01 16.04 11.09
N SER A 54 30.09 15.65 10.43
CA SER A 54 30.79 16.48 9.44
C SER A 54 29.91 16.74 8.21
N PRO A 55 30.20 17.79 7.40
CA PRO A 55 29.41 18.11 6.21
C PRO A 55 29.23 16.94 5.23
N VAL A 56 30.23 16.06 5.14
CA VAL A 56 30.19 14.85 4.30
C VAL A 56 29.26 13.79 4.90
N GLU A 57 29.28 13.60 6.22
CA GLU A 57 28.40 12.66 6.91
C GLU A 57 26.93 13.09 6.87
N GLN A 58 26.66 14.38 6.95
CA GLN A 58 25.31 14.93 6.79
C GLN A 58 24.75 14.62 5.39
N ARG A 59 25.57 14.82 4.36
CA ARG A 59 25.22 14.46 2.98
C ARG A 59 24.97 12.95 2.85
N ASN A 60 25.85 12.14 3.43
CA ASN A 60 25.72 10.68 3.41
C ASN A 60 24.43 10.22 4.11
N ALA A 61 24.06 10.86 5.24
CA ALA A 61 22.82 10.57 5.94
C ALA A 61 21.58 10.89 5.08
N ALA A 62 21.57 12.05 4.41
CA ALA A 62 20.50 12.41 3.47
C ALA A 62 20.40 11.43 2.30
N THR A 63 21.53 11.07 1.67
CA THR A 63 21.56 10.12 0.55
C THR A 63 21.17 8.70 0.96
N SER A 64 21.63 8.26 2.13
CA SER A 64 21.25 6.96 2.71
C SER A 64 19.74 6.90 2.98
N PHE A 65 19.16 8.00 3.49
CA PHE A 65 17.71 8.10 3.69
C PHE A 65 16.94 8.05 2.38
N MET A 66 17.37 8.79 1.35
CA MET A 66 16.75 8.72 0.01
C MET A 66 16.80 7.31 -0.57
N HIS A 67 17.95 6.62 -0.47
CA HIS A 67 18.07 5.23 -0.89
C HIS A 67 17.16 4.29 -0.09
N HIS A 68 17.04 4.51 1.21
CA HIS A 68 16.14 3.76 2.07
C HIS A 68 14.67 4.00 1.69
N GLU A 69 14.27 5.24 1.38
CA GLU A 69 12.93 5.57 0.88
C GLU A 69 12.63 4.87 -0.44
N ILE A 70 13.58 4.85 -1.38
CA ILE A 70 13.43 4.15 -2.66
C ILE A 70 13.28 2.64 -2.41
N MET A 71 14.16 2.03 -1.62
CA MET A 71 14.08 0.60 -1.33
C MET A 71 12.80 0.23 -0.56
N ASN A 72 12.36 1.07 0.37
CA ASN A 72 11.12 0.85 1.11
C ASN A 72 9.88 1.08 0.23
N SER A 73 9.92 2.04 -0.69
CA SER A 73 8.88 2.21 -1.72
C SER A 73 8.81 1.00 -2.64
N HIS A 74 9.96 0.48 -3.08
CA HIS A 74 10.02 -0.76 -3.85
C HIS A 74 9.53 -1.97 -3.05
N ARG A 75 9.79 -2.03 -1.74
CA ARG A 75 9.26 -3.10 -0.85
C ARG A 75 7.79 -2.93 -0.54
N GLN A 76 7.25 -1.72 -0.49
CA GLN A 76 5.82 -1.47 -0.36
C GLN A 76 5.09 -1.81 -1.67
N SER A 77 5.66 -1.44 -2.83
CA SER A 77 5.15 -1.89 -4.13
C SER A 77 5.36 -3.39 -4.37
N ALA A 78 6.37 -3.98 -3.74
CA ALA A 78 6.65 -5.41 -3.73
C ALA A 78 6.16 -6.09 -2.44
N THR A 79 5.23 -5.47 -1.69
CA THR A 79 4.33 -6.28 -0.90
C THR A 79 3.49 -6.98 -1.96
N PRO A 80 3.55 -8.31 -2.10
CA PRO A 80 2.37 -8.97 -2.56
C PRO A 80 1.35 -8.64 -1.48
N VAL A 81 0.52 -7.61 -1.71
CA VAL A 81 -0.88 -7.80 -1.43
C VAL A 81 -1.14 -9.10 -2.17
N THR A 82 -1.10 -10.21 -1.44
CA THR A 82 -1.78 -11.42 -1.83
C THR A 82 -3.23 -10.97 -1.87
N THR A 83 -3.59 -10.27 -2.95
CA THR A 83 -4.84 -10.51 -3.62
C THR A 83 -4.72 -12.01 -3.79
N MET A 84 -5.39 -12.75 -2.90
CA MET A 84 -5.75 -14.09 -3.24
C MET A 84 -6.48 -13.89 -4.54
N ARG A 85 -5.80 -14.09 -5.67
CA ARG A 85 -6.47 -14.29 -6.95
C ARG A 85 -7.18 -15.60 -6.70
N VAL A 86 -8.34 -15.53 -6.07
CA VAL A 86 -9.21 -16.67 -5.84
C VAL A 86 -9.47 -17.13 -7.26
N ALA A 87 -8.80 -18.20 -7.66
CA ALA A 87 -8.98 -18.77 -8.97
C ALA A 87 -10.49 -18.97 -9.11
N PRO A 88 -11.11 -18.48 -10.19
CA PRO A 88 -12.55 -18.58 -10.35
C PRO A 88 -12.98 -20.04 -10.15
N LEU A 89 -13.86 -20.27 -9.17
CA LEU A 89 -14.29 -21.62 -8.82
C LEU A 89 -15.18 -22.13 -9.95
N LYS A 90 -14.75 -23.22 -10.60
CA LYS A 90 -15.57 -23.92 -11.59
C LYS A 90 -16.65 -24.75 -10.87
N LEU A 91 -17.69 -24.08 -10.40
CA LEU A 91 -18.92 -24.76 -9.99
C LEU A 91 -19.54 -25.41 -11.23
N ASP A 92 -19.92 -26.68 -11.11
CA ASP A 92 -20.68 -27.36 -12.16
C ASP A 92 -22.17 -27.10 -11.98
N VAL A 93 -22.85 -26.91 -13.10
CA VAL A 93 -24.30 -26.70 -13.16
C VAL A 93 -24.86 -27.85 -13.97
N SER A 94 -25.84 -28.55 -13.40
CA SER A 94 -26.51 -29.64 -14.10
C SER A 94 -27.22 -29.11 -15.35
N PRO A 95 -27.19 -29.80 -16.49
CA PRO A 95 -27.89 -29.33 -17.69
C PRO A 95 -29.41 -29.31 -17.47
N TYR A 96 -30.06 -28.19 -17.76
CA TYR A 96 -31.52 -28.07 -17.69
C TYR A 96 -32.17 -28.64 -18.95
N ARG A 97 -33.03 -29.64 -18.80
CA ARG A 97 -33.66 -30.35 -19.94
C ARG A 97 -35.03 -29.80 -20.32
N GLY A 98 -35.68 -29.05 -19.43
CA GLY A 98 -37.03 -28.55 -19.61
C GLY A 98 -38.10 -29.62 -19.34
N GLY A 99 -37.87 -30.48 -18.35
CA GLY A 99 -38.86 -31.47 -17.88
C GLY A 99 -39.94 -30.85 -16.98
N GLU A 100 -41.14 -31.43 -16.94
CA GLU A 100 -42.24 -30.93 -16.08
C GLU A 100 -41.94 -31.05 -14.58
N ASN A 101 -41.09 -32.01 -14.21
CA ASN A 101 -40.65 -32.25 -12.83
C ASN A 101 -39.27 -31.64 -12.53
N GLU A 102 -38.73 -30.82 -13.44
CA GLU A 102 -37.42 -30.21 -13.29
C GLU A 102 -37.57 -28.78 -12.74
N PRO A 103 -37.09 -28.49 -11.53
CA PRO A 103 -37.35 -27.21 -10.87
C PRO A 103 -36.51 -26.08 -11.48
N LEU A 104 -37.07 -25.39 -12.48
CA LEU A 104 -36.43 -24.26 -13.18
C LEU A 104 -35.88 -23.20 -12.21
N ALA A 105 -36.65 -22.84 -11.18
CA ALA A 105 -36.23 -21.84 -10.19
C ALA A 105 -34.98 -22.28 -9.41
N ARG A 106 -34.87 -23.56 -9.05
CA ARG A 106 -33.68 -24.11 -8.39
C ARG A 106 -32.48 -24.10 -9.32
N TRP A 107 -32.68 -24.44 -10.59
CA TRP A 107 -31.63 -24.43 -11.59
C TRP A 107 -31.06 -23.02 -11.81
N PHE A 108 -31.90 -21.97 -11.82
CA PHE A 108 -31.42 -20.58 -11.88
C PHE A 108 -30.52 -20.21 -10.70
N VAL A 109 -30.85 -20.64 -9.48
CA VAL A 109 -30.00 -20.40 -8.31
C VAL A 109 -28.62 -21.06 -8.46
N GLU A 110 -28.57 -22.29 -8.99
CA GLU A 110 -27.30 -22.98 -9.27
C GLU A 110 -26.50 -22.28 -10.38
N LEU A 111 -27.18 -21.78 -11.41
CA LEU A 111 -26.57 -21.01 -12.50
C LEU A 111 -25.97 -19.69 -12.01
N ASP A 112 -26.70 -18.92 -11.19
CA ASP A 112 -26.25 -17.65 -10.63
C ASP A 112 -25.06 -17.83 -9.69
N ALA A 113 -25.09 -18.88 -8.87
CA ALA A 113 -23.96 -19.25 -8.02
C ALA A 113 -22.71 -19.56 -8.86
N ALA A 114 -22.87 -20.30 -9.97
CA ALA A 114 -21.76 -20.63 -10.85
C ALA A 114 -21.22 -19.43 -11.63
N ILE A 115 -22.09 -18.51 -12.08
CA ILE A 115 -21.69 -17.24 -12.72
C ILE A 115 -20.86 -16.39 -11.76
N THR A 116 -21.34 -16.25 -10.53
CA THR A 116 -20.67 -15.50 -9.45
C THR A 116 -19.31 -16.12 -9.11
N ALA A 117 -19.28 -17.44 -8.92
CA ALA A 117 -18.08 -18.19 -8.59
C ALA A 117 -17.02 -18.16 -9.70
N ARG A 118 -17.45 -18.18 -10.97
CA ARG A 118 -16.58 -18.06 -12.15
C ARG A 118 -16.21 -16.62 -12.49
N GLN A 119 -16.77 -15.64 -11.79
CA GLN A 119 -16.59 -14.20 -12.03
C GLN A 119 -16.88 -13.81 -13.49
N LEU A 120 -17.89 -14.43 -14.11
CA LEU A 120 -18.31 -14.07 -15.46
C LEU A 120 -19.05 -12.73 -15.39
N ARG A 121 -18.33 -11.62 -15.61
CA ARG A 121 -18.89 -10.26 -15.55
C ARG A 121 -19.45 -9.79 -16.89
N ASP A 122 -18.94 -10.35 -17.98
CA ASP A 122 -19.39 -10.00 -19.32
C ASP A 122 -20.78 -10.64 -19.60
N PRO A 123 -21.79 -9.84 -19.97
CA PRO A 123 -23.13 -10.35 -20.24
C PRO A 123 -23.17 -11.41 -21.35
N ILE A 124 -22.34 -11.27 -22.38
CA ILE A 124 -22.29 -12.25 -23.49
C ILE A 124 -21.73 -13.59 -22.98
N GLN A 125 -20.70 -13.57 -22.15
CA GLN A 125 -20.17 -14.78 -21.51
C GLN A 125 -21.17 -15.45 -20.57
N GLN A 126 -21.97 -14.68 -19.82
CA GLN A 126 -23.04 -15.22 -18.98
C GLN A 126 -24.09 -15.94 -19.83
N VAL A 127 -24.52 -15.32 -20.94
CA VAL A 127 -25.49 -15.91 -21.87
C VAL A 127 -24.95 -17.18 -22.52
N LEU A 128 -23.72 -17.14 -23.04
CA LEU A 128 -23.09 -18.32 -23.65
C LEU A 128 -22.94 -19.47 -22.65
N PHE A 129 -22.61 -19.14 -21.39
CA PHE A 129 -22.55 -20.14 -20.32
C PHE A 129 -23.93 -20.73 -20.02
N ALA A 130 -24.97 -19.90 -19.86
CA ALA A 130 -26.34 -20.36 -19.65
C ALA A 130 -26.81 -21.29 -20.79
N MET A 131 -26.58 -20.87 -22.05
CA MET A 131 -26.89 -21.65 -23.24
C MET A 131 -26.16 -23.00 -23.26
N SER A 132 -24.90 -23.04 -22.83
CA SER A 132 -24.12 -24.30 -22.73
C SER A 132 -24.70 -25.29 -21.71
N LYS A 133 -25.52 -24.81 -20.77
CA LYS A 133 -26.17 -25.60 -19.73
C LYS A 133 -27.61 -25.96 -20.08
N LEU A 134 -28.11 -25.61 -21.26
CA LEU A 134 -29.40 -26.10 -21.76
C LEU A 134 -29.24 -27.46 -22.44
N ALA A 135 -30.23 -28.33 -22.27
CA ALA A 135 -30.32 -29.66 -22.85
C ALA A 135 -31.77 -29.99 -23.22
N GLY A 136 -31.99 -31.12 -23.91
CA GLY A 136 -33.33 -31.62 -24.22
C GLY A 136 -34.23 -30.58 -24.90
N ARG A 137 -35.45 -30.41 -24.38
CA ARG A 137 -36.45 -29.47 -24.91
C ARG A 137 -36.06 -28.01 -24.70
N ALA A 138 -35.24 -27.73 -23.69
CA ALA A 138 -34.82 -26.36 -23.39
C ALA A 138 -33.84 -25.79 -24.45
N LYS A 139 -33.19 -26.62 -25.26
CA LYS A 139 -32.35 -26.15 -26.38
C LYS A 139 -33.14 -25.58 -27.56
N SER A 140 -34.42 -25.95 -27.67
CA SER A 140 -35.30 -25.59 -28.78
C SER A 140 -36.26 -24.44 -28.46
N TRP A 141 -36.07 -23.79 -27.31
CA TRP A 141 -36.82 -22.61 -26.90
C TRP A 141 -36.29 -21.34 -27.57
#